data_AF-A0A358CVG0-F1
#
_entry.id   AF-A0A358CVG0-F1
#
_cell.length_a   1.000
_cell.length_b   1.000
_cell.length_c   1.000
_cell.angle_alpha   90.00
_cell.angle_beta   90.00
_cell.angle_gamma   90.00
#
_symmetry.space_group_name_H-M   'P 1'
#
loop_
_entity.id
_entity.type
_entity.pdbx_description
1 polymer ?
#
loop_
_entity_poly.entity_id
_entity_poly.type
_entity_poly.pdbx_seq_one_letter_code
_entity_poly.pdbx_strand_id
1 'polypeptide(L)' 'MRNGSQRRCHARPRGLAIYCVREMTNLSSHEIGKLFGGRDHSTVLHSLNVTTKILQQDQGTDADLRTIKSRLERTSIC' A
#
# COMPACT_ATOMS: atom_id res chain seq x y z
N MET A 1 -17.33 21.62 4.83
CA MET A 1 -16.72 21.27 3.53
C MET A 1 -15.84 20.01 3.65
N ARG A 2 -16.43 18.82 3.86
CA ARG A 2 -15.64 17.56 3.87
C ARG A 2 -15.76 16.90 2.51
N ASN A 3 -14.81 17.22 1.63
CA ASN A 3 -14.72 16.74 0.25
C ASN A 3 -14.60 15.21 0.22
N GLY A 4 -15.70 14.52 -0.11
CA GLY A 4 -15.77 13.07 -0.30
C GLY A 4 -15.03 12.57 -1.55
N SER A 5 -14.64 13.48 -2.45
CA SER A 5 -14.12 13.13 -3.79
C SER A 5 -12.60 12.93 -3.86
N GLN A 6 -11.81 13.46 -2.91
CA GLN A 6 -10.35 13.23 -2.85
C GLN A 6 -9.97 11.80 -2.41
N ARG A 7 -10.90 11.08 -1.77
CA ARG A 7 -10.63 9.73 -1.24
C ARG A 7 -10.23 8.72 -2.31
N ARG A 8 -10.72 8.85 -3.55
CA ARG A 8 -10.42 7.89 -4.63
C ARG A 8 -9.01 8.06 -5.19
N CYS A 9 -8.55 9.30 -5.38
CA CYS A 9 -7.19 9.57 -5.85
C CYS A 9 -6.12 9.15 -4.84
N HIS A 10 -6.39 9.29 -3.54
CA HIS A 10 -5.44 8.89 -2.49
C HIS A 10 -5.55 7.40 -2.08
N ALA A 11 -6.64 6.71 -2.42
CA ALA A 11 -6.81 5.29 -2.07
C ALA A 11 -5.81 4.38 -2.79
N ARG A 12 -5.56 4.64 -4.08
CA ARG A 12 -4.60 3.89 -4.92
C ARG A 12 -3.17 3.92 -4.33
N PRO A 13 -2.54 5.09 -4.11
CA PRO A 13 -1.17 5.13 -3.58
C PRO A 13 -1.08 4.62 -2.14
N ARG A 14 -2.15 4.79 -1.33
CA ARG A 14 -2.16 4.27 0.04
C ARG A 14 -2.20 2.75 0.10
N GLY A 15 -2.95 2.10 -0.80
CA GLY A 15 -2.96 0.63 -0.90
C GLY A 15 -1.59 0.07 -1.27
N LEU A 16 -0.90 0.69 -2.24
CA LEU A 16 0.48 0.34 -2.59
C LEU A 16 1.43 0.49 -1.39
N ALA A 17 1.36 1.61 -0.66
CA ALA A 17 2.20 1.81 0.51
C ALA A 17 1.96 0.74 1.60
N ILE A 18 0.69 0.40 1.86
CA ILE A 18 0.30 -0.67 2.80
C ILE A 18 0.86 -2.02 2.35
N TYR A 19 0.78 -2.33 1.06
CA TYR A 19 1.33 -3.56 0.48
C TYR A 19 2.86 -3.62 0.64
N CYS A 20 3.58 -2.54 0.28
CA CYS A 20 5.02 -2.47 0.45
C CYS A 20 5.43 -2.61 1.92
N VAL A 21 4.76 -1.93 2.85
CA VAL A 21 5.04 -2.08 4.29
C VAL A 21 4.84 -3.53 4.72
N ARG A 22 3.74 -4.16 4.31
CA ARG A 22 3.47 -5.57 4.64
C ARG A 22 4.49 -6.55 4.06
N GLU A 23 5.08 -6.25 2.90
CA GLU A 23 6.14 -7.08 2.32
C GLU A 23 7.52 -6.81 2.92
N MET A 24 7.84 -5.54 3.21
CA MET A 24 9.13 -5.14 3.78
C MET A 24 9.20 -5.39 5.29
N THR A 25 8.06 -5.49 5.96
CA THR A 25 7.98 -5.77 7.40
C THR A 25 6.98 -6.87 7.71
N ASN A 26 7.36 -7.78 8.62
CA ASN A 26 6.49 -8.86 9.11
C ASN A 26 5.37 -8.40 10.08
N LEU A 27 4.98 -7.12 10.03
CA LEU A 27 3.97 -6.54 10.93
C LEU A 27 2.56 -7.04 10.61
N SER A 28 1.73 -7.24 11.64
CA SER A 28 0.34 -7.67 11.48
C SER A 28 -0.54 -6.58 10.84
N SER A 29 -1.61 -6.97 10.15
CA SER A 29 -2.56 -6.02 9.53
C SER A 29 -3.16 -5.03 10.54
N HIS A 30 -3.22 -5.42 11.81
CA HIS A 30 -3.70 -4.58 12.91
C HIS A 30 -2.68 -3.50 13.28
N GLU A 31 -1.40 -3.85 13.40
CA GLU A 31 -0.32 -2.91 13.68
C GLU A 31 -0.10 -1.94 12.51
N ILE A 32 -0.20 -2.42 11.27
CA ILE A 32 -0.19 -1.57 10.08
C ILE A 32 -1.37 -0.59 10.10
N GLY A 33 -2.58 -1.03 10.47
CA GLY A 33 -3.74 -0.14 10.59
C GLY A 33 -3.54 1.00 11.59
N LYS A 34 -2.91 0.69 12.74
CA LYS A 34 -2.52 1.69 13.75
C LYS A 34 -1.50 2.69 13.20
N LEU A 35 -0.42 2.21 12.58
CA LEU A 35 0.64 3.04 11.96
C LEU A 35 0.08 4.03 10.93
N PHE A 36 -0.91 3.61 10.16
CA PHE A 36 -1.54 4.43 9.13
C PHE A 36 -2.63 5.39 9.68
N GLY A 37 -2.63 5.69 10.98
CA GLY A 37 -3.53 6.67 11.61
C GLY A 37 -4.76 6.04 12.27
N GLY A 38 -4.60 4.87 12.91
CA GLY A 38 -5.66 4.22 13.69
C GLY A 38 -6.81 3.66 12.85
N ARG A 39 -6.55 3.23 11.61
CA ARG A 39 -7.60 2.64 10.76
C ARG A 39 -7.86 1.19 11.12
N ASP A 40 -9.11 0.80 10.94
CA ASP A 40 -9.56 -0.57 11.15
C ASP A 40 -8.76 -1.54 10.27
N HIS A 41 -8.33 -2.66 10.86
CA HIS A 41 -7.55 -3.69 10.18
C HIS A 41 -8.25 -4.21 8.91
N SER A 42 -9.59 -4.21 8.90
CA SER A 42 -10.41 -4.55 7.74
C SER A 42 -10.16 -3.63 6.53
N THR A 43 -9.87 -2.35 6.78
CA THR A 43 -9.50 -1.37 5.74
C THR A 43 -8.14 -1.70 5.14
N VAL A 44 -7.20 -2.18 5.96
CA VAL A 44 -5.87 -2.63 5.51
C VAL A 44 -6.01 -3.87 4.63
N LEU A 45 -6.81 -4.85 5.08
CA LEU A 45 -7.12 -6.06 4.31
C LEU A 45 -7.77 -5.75 2.96
N HIS A 46 -8.77 -4.86 2.96
CA HIS A 46 -9.40 -4.41 1.73
C HIS A 46 -8.40 -3.73 0.80
N SER A 47 -7.53 -2.86 1.34
CA SER A 47 -6.49 -2.18 0.57
C SER A 47 -5.49 -3.16 -0.04
N LEU A 48 -5.06 -4.18 0.71
CA LEU A 48 -4.18 -5.24 0.22
C LEU A 48 -4.84 -6.01 -0.93
N ASN A 49 -6.09 -6.44 -0.77
CA ASN A 49 -6.81 -7.18 -1.80
C ASN A 49 -6.99 -6.34 -3.09
N VAL A 50 -7.37 -5.07 -2.94
CA VAL A 50 -7.49 -4.14 -4.07
C VAL A 50 -6.16 -3.95 -4.78
N THR A 51 -5.06 -3.75 -4.04
CA THR A 51 -3.72 -3.61 -4.62
C THR A 51 -3.30 -4.88 -5.34
N THR A 52 -3.47 -6.07 -4.76
CA THR A 52 -3.17 -7.34 -5.43
C THR A 52 -3.96 -7.49 -6.73
N LYS A 53 -5.25 -7.16 -6.73
CA LYS A 53 -6.07 -7.20 -7.94
C LYS A 53 -5.58 -6.23 -9.02
N ILE A 54 -5.14 -5.03 -8.62
CA ILE A 54 -4.58 -4.04 -9.55
C ILE A 54 -3.28 -4.56 -10.17
N LEU A 55 -2.40 -5.17 -9.37
CA LEU A 55 -1.13 -5.74 -9.85
C LEU A 55 -1.36 -6.91 -10.81
N GLN A 56 -2.40 -7.72 -10.56
CA GLN A 56 -2.79 -8.80 -11.47
C GLN A 56 -3.41 -8.28 -12.78
N GLN A 57 -4.10 -7.15 -12.73
CA GLN A 57 -4.85 -6.62 -13.87
C GLN A 57 -3.98 -5.68 -14.74
N ASP A 58 -2.97 -5.03 -14.16
CA ASP A 58 -2.13 -4.03 -14.82
C ASP A 58 -0.65 -4.35 -14.60
N GLN A 59 -0.03 -4.97 -15.62
CA GLN A 59 1.40 -5.32 -15.60
C GLN A 59 2.33 -4.10 -15.57
N GLY A 60 1.88 -2.94 -16.06
CA GLY A 60 2.65 -1.69 -15.98
C GLY A 60 2.86 -1.27 -14.53
N THR A 61 1.78 -1.25 -13.76
CA THR A 61 1.80 -0.93 -12.33
C THR A 61 2.66 -1.90 -11.53
N ASP A 62 2.68 -3.19 -11.89
CA ASP A 62 3.58 -4.18 -11.27
C ASP A 62 5.06 -3.85 -11.53
N ALA A 63 5.42 -3.55 -12.78
CA ALA A 63 6.79 -3.19 -13.14
C ALA A 63 7.25 -1.90 -12.44
N ASP A 64 6.37 -0.90 -12.34
CA ASP A 64 6.62 0.33 -11.58
C ASP A 64 6.82 0.05 -10.09
N LEU A 65 5.94 -0.75 -9.48
CA LEU A 65 6.01 -1.11 -8.06
C LEU A 65 7.31 -1.86 -7.75
N ARG A 66 7.69 -2.82 -8.60
CA ARG A 66 8.94 -3.57 -8.48
C ARG A 66 10.17 -2.67 -8.58
N THR A 67 10.13 -1.67 -9.47
CA THR A 67 11.19 -0.66 -9.60
C THR A 67 11.30 0.18 -8.33
N ILE A 68 10.17 0.64 -7.79
CA ILE A 68 10.12 1.41 -6.53
C ILE A 68 10.64 0.57 -5.37
N LYS A 69 10.21 -0.69 -5.24
CA LYS A 69 10.67 -1.62 -4.19
C LYS A 69 12.19 -1.82 -4.26
N SER A 70 12.71 -2.10 -5.46
CA SER A 70 14.15 -2.27 -5.70
C SER A 70 14.98 -1.03 -5.35
N ARG A 71 14.39 0.17 -5.40
CA ARG A 71 15.04 1.42 -4.98
C ARG A 71 15.03 1.59 -3.47
N LEU A 72 13.90 1.30 -2.81
CA LEU A 72 13.75 1.39 -1.36
C LEU A 72 14.68 0.42 -0.61
N GLU A 73 14.83 -0.80 -1.13
CA GLU A 73 15.76 -1.79 -0.56
C GLU A 73 17.22 -1.34 -0.69
N ARG A 74 17.58 -0.70 -1.80
CA ARG A 74 18.94 -0.15 -2.00
C ARG A 74 19.27 1.00 -1.06
N THR A 75 18.29 1.85 -0.73
CA THR A 75 18.51 3.00 0.17
C THR A 75 18.76 2.60 1.62
N SER A 76 18.30 1.42 2.06
CA SER A 76 18.46 0.97 3.46
C SER A 76 19.86 0.40 3.76
N ILE A 77 20.75 0.33 2.77
CA ILE A 77 22.08 -0.30 2.85
C ILE A 77 23.22 0.73 2.76
N CYS A 78 22.93 2.02 2.63
CA CYS A 78 23.90 3.12 2.80
C CYS A 78 23.65 3.85 4.12
#